data_AF-A0A151GB19-F1
#
_entry.id   AF-A0A151GB19-F1
#
_cell.length_a   1.000
_cell.length_b   1.000
_cell.length_c   1.000
_cell.angle_alpha   90.00
_cell.angle_beta   90.00
_cell.angle_gamma   90.00
#
_symmetry.space_group_name_H-M   'P 1'
#
loop_
_entity.id
_entity.type
_entity.pdbx_description
1 polymer ?
#
loop_
_entity_poly.entity_id
_entity_poly.type
_entity_poly.pdbx_seq_one_letter_code
_entity_poly.pdbx_strand_id
1 'polypeptide(L)'
;MDFTNPLQSPTIFISDDSDSSAPPYPGRYVDEPGLLSPSPGSPFFSPSRTMSTDGDSEEAGAAPPGPSPFNFQTQVISTSPVKSNIGQRRGHRYKHSSISAQHQIFQEPPPRPPPVVPASLPIPTLTEAWKSMQKDQRTRLYWSLCHLGVAVFIFFRSEGSLASMALSHLVFFDAGSAAVCAAVEVLGNFEVWRRSSMRHPFGLERVEVLAGFALSIFLLFGGFDLVSHNLKHLLESIGDHEAHHEHLHERVPAGTIDLVAAVAIVSTLVSAYGLRNHARIAKVMRVSYLAAMPSVLSNPFHFLTLFFSVLIALLPFFSIFLYTWLDRLICAVIAVAMFSLGTRVAIAQGLMLLMSYGGNNGSAGVSFVLREIESESAVERVDEAQFWQVHYSLCMANLKISICKGYDETSLMKLRNRISLLIQNRLGEGYGTGGNIRWEVTLEMRSDAGT
;
A
#
# COMPACT_ATOMS: atom_id res chain seq x y z
N MET A 1 -55.14 -51.69 -20.83
CA MET A 1 -55.37 -52.93 -21.58
C MET A 1 -54.67 -52.72 -22.93
N ASP A 2 -53.35 -52.97 -22.99
CA ASP A 2 -52.76 -54.30 -23.24
C ASP A 2 -52.91 -54.66 -24.74
N PHE A 3 -51.90 -55.06 -25.53
CA PHE A 3 -50.72 -55.88 -25.27
C PHE A 3 -49.75 -55.79 -26.50
N THR A 4 -48.44 -55.79 -26.23
CA THR A 4 -47.31 -56.46 -26.94
C THR A 4 -46.98 -56.30 -28.44
N ASN A 5 -45.69 -55.98 -28.67
CA ASN A 5 -44.83 -56.33 -29.81
C ASN A 5 -44.70 -57.86 -30.04
N PRO A 6 -44.26 -58.31 -31.25
CA PRO A 6 -42.89 -58.88 -31.31
C PRO A 6 -42.10 -58.70 -32.64
N LEU A 7 -40.77 -58.59 -32.48
CA LEU A 7 -39.63 -59.17 -33.23
C LEU A 7 -39.74 -59.49 -34.75
N GLN A 8 -38.79 -58.95 -35.54
CA GLN A 8 -37.79 -59.76 -36.28
C GLN A 8 -36.77 -58.91 -37.06
N SER A 9 -35.48 -59.19 -36.86
CA SER A 9 -34.36 -58.95 -37.80
C SER A 9 -33.85 -60.31 -38.31
N PRO A 10 -33.25 -60.37 -39.52
CA PRO A 10 -31.86 -60.89 -39.64
C PRO A 10 -31.02 -60.13 -40.71
N THR A 11 -29.73 -59.82 -40.44
CA THR A 11 -28.50 -60.53 -40.94
C THR A 11 -28.06 -60.09 -42.36
N ILE A 12 -27.06 -59.23 -42.55
CA ILE A 12 -25.57 -59.39 -42.53
C ILE A 12 -24.94 -59.80 -43.89
N PHE A 13 -23.97 -58.99 -44.33
CA PHE A 13 -22.64 -59.30 -44.93
C PHE A 13 -21.77 -58.08 -44.54
N ILE A 14 -20.73 -58.08 -43.68
CA ILE A 14 -19.48 -58.86 -43.49
C ILE A 14 -18.62 -58.98 -44.73
N SER A 15 -17.52 -58.22 -44.75
CA SER A 15 -16.12 -58.71 -44.82
C SER A 15 -15.24 -57.53 -44.37
N ASP A 16 -14.62 -57.55 -43.18
CA ASP A 16 -13.35 -58.22 -42.82
C ASP A 16 -12.16 -57.71 -43.67
N ASP A 17 -11.01 -57.32 -43.12
CA ASP A 17 -10.50 -57.56 -41.76
C ASP A 17 -9.20 -56.78 -41.51
N SER A 18 -8.84 -56.73 -40.22
CA SER A 18 -7.47 -56.89 -39.70
C SER A 18 -6.51 -55.68 -39.75
N ASP A 19 -5.80 -55.31 -38.68
CA ASP A 19 -5.84 -55.75 -37.28
C ASP A 19 -4.94 -54.81 -36.45
N SER A 20 -5.27 -54.66 -35.16
CA SER A 20 -4.38 -54.63 -33.98
C SER A 20 -3.12 -53.73 -33.96
N SER A 21 -2.70 -53.08 -32.88
CA SER A 21 -3.02 -53.05 -31.45
C SER A 21 -2.15 -51.94 -30.81
N ALA A 22 -2.52 -51.47 -29.62
CA ALA A 22 -1.90 -50.33 -28.91
C ALA A 22 -0.64 -50.74 -28.08
N PRO A 23 -0.08 -49.90 -27.17
CA PRO A 23 1.24 -49.26 -27.25
C PRO A 23 2.28 -49.80 -26.22
N PRO A 24 3.55 -49.34 -26.17
CA PRO A 24 3.93 -48.28 -25.21
C PRO A 24 5.11 -47.34 -25.63
N TYR A 25 5.30 -46.24 -24.89
CA TYR A 25 6.42 -45.27 -24.91
C TYR A 25 7.79 -45.89 -24.47
N PRO A 26 8.92 -45.12 -24.39
CA PRO A 26 9.69 -44.41 -25.41
C PRO A 26 11.19 -44.81 -25.37
N GLY A 27 12.01 -44.48 -26.38
CA GLY A 27 13.46 -44.68 -26.23
C GLY A 27 14.34 -44.31 -27.42
N ARG A 28 15.34 -43.47 -27.10
CA ARG A 28 16.69 -43.36 -27.68
C ARG A 28 16.84 -42.99 -29.17
N TYR A 29 17.35 -41.78 -29.39
CA TYR A 29 18.41 -41.54 -30.37
C TYR A 29 19.74 -41.24 -29.64
N VAL A 30 20.81 -41.53 -30.37
CA VAL A 30 22.17 -41.87 -29.99
C VAL A 30 23.11 -40.64 -30.06
N ASP A 31 24.18 -40.71 -29.25
CA ASP A 31 25.40 -39.87 -29.19
C ASP A 31 26.07 -39.60 -30.57
N GLU A 32 26.99 -38.64 -30.81
CA GLU A 32 28.23 -38.17 -30.11
C GLU A 32 28.82 -36.96 -30.96
N PRO A 33 30.02 -36.37 -30.73
CA PRO A 33 30.63 -35.70 -29.55
C PRO A 33 31.33 -34.33 -29.88
N GLY A 34 31.84 -33.63 -28.85
CA GLY A 34 33.15 -32.94 -28.97
C GLY A 34 33.29 -31.43 -28.64
N LEU A 35 33.73 -31.17 -27.40
CA LEU A 35 34.77 -30.19 -26.97
C LEU A 35 34.53 -28.65 -27.09
N LEU A 36 34.40 -27.99 -25.92
CA LEU A 36 35.36 -27.03 -25.30
C LEU A 36 34.65 -26.11 -24.28
N SER A 37 35.10 -26.12 -23.02
CA SER A 37 34.79 -25.11 -21.97
C SER A 37 35.73 -23.90 -22.10
N PRO A 38 35.47 -22.69 -21.51
CA PRO A 38 35.47 -22.47 -20.05
C PRO A 38 34.45 -21.44 -19.46
N SER A 39 34.29 -21.53 -18.13
CA SER A 39 33.61 -20.71 -17.07
C SER A 39 33.68 -19.16 -17.20
N PRO A 40 32.95 -18.29 -16.41
CA PRO A 40 32.55 -18.46 -14.99
C PRO A 40 31.24 -17.77 -14.47
N GLY A 41 30.88 -18.06 -13.19
CA GLY A 41 30.14 -17.13 -12.31
C GLY A 41 28.83 -17.64 -11.68
N SER A 42 28.90 -18.05 -10.41
CA SER A 42 27.76 -18.39 -9.51
C SER A 42 27.51 -17.23 -8.51
N PRO A 43 26.61 -17.35 -7.50
CA PRO A 43 25.21 -17.81 -7.43
C PRO A 43 24.32 -16.85 -6.59
N PHE A 44 22.99 -16.99 -6.55
CA PHE A 44 22.20 -16.78 -5.31
C PHE A 44 20.85 -17.53 -5.36
N PHE A 45 20.60 -18.32 -4.31
CA PHE A 45 19.44 -19.19 -4.07
C PHE A 45 18.32 -18.47 -3.29
N SER A 46 17.07 -18.81 -3.64
CA SER A 46 15.84 -18.53 -2.88
C SER A 46 15.47 -19.73 -1.98
N PRO A 47 14.86 -19.53 -0.79
CA PRO A 47 14.21 -20.61 -0.06
C PRO A 47 12.67 -20.45 0.01
N SER A 48 11.97 -21.51 -0.38
CA SER A 48 10.54 -21.73 -0.20
C SER A 48 10.26 -22.34 1.19
N ARG A 49 9.23 -21.85 1.88
CA ARG A 49 8.68 -22.44 3.12
C ARG A 49 7.40 -23.23 2.81
N THR A 50 7.34 -24.47 3.27
CA THR A 50 6.11 -25.23 3.48
C THR A 50 6.25 -25.99 4.79
N MET A 51 5.28 -25.79 5.69
CA MET A 51 5.15 -26.52 6.96
C MET A 51 4.19 -27.70 6.79
N SER A 52 4.54 -28.83 7.38
CA SER A 52 3.63 -29.93 7.64
C SER A 52 3.95 -30.57 8.99
N THR A 53 2.86 -30.99 9.63
CA THR A 53 2.59 -31.40 11.02
C THR A 53 3.11 -32.79 11.42
N ASP A 54 3.17 -32.99 12.74
CA ASP A 54 3.58 -34.16 13.53
C ASP A 54 3.07 -35.54 13.07
N GLY A 55 3.89 -36.57 13.33
CA GLY A 55 3.51 -37.99 13.31
C GLY A 55 4.69 -38.97 13.37
N ASP A 56 4.84 -39.61 14.53
CA ASP A 56 5.48 -40.88 14.91
C ASP A 56 6.57 -41.59 14.06
N SER A 57 7.66 -41.92 14.78
CA SER A 57 8.43 -43.18 14.82
C SER A 57 8.84 -43.87 13.50
N GLU A 58 10.15 -43.95 13.24
CA GLU A 58 10.88 -45.23 13.16
C GLU A 58 12.39 -45.03 12.98
N GLU A 59 13.13 -45.99 13.54
CA GLU A 59 14.57 -46.02 13.80
C GLU A 59 15.32 -46.62 12.60
N ALA A 60 16.36 -45.94 12.09
CA ALA A 60 17.35 -46.57 11.21
C ALA A 60 18.75 -45.97 11.48
N GLY A 61 19.63 -46.82 12.02
CA GLY A 61 20.95 -46.47 12.54
C GLY A 61 21.95 -46.01 11.47
N ALA A 62 22.78 -45.04 11.85
CA ALA A 62 23.95 -44.61 11.10
C ALA A 62 25.25 -45.03 11.83
N ALA A 63 26.20 -45.53 11.04
CA ALA A 63 27.48 -46.12 11.44
C ALA A 63 28.43 -45.15 12.20
N PRO A 64 29.40 -45.67 12.99
CA PRO A 64 30.25 -44.83 13.84
C PRO A 64 31.33 -44.09 13.02
N PRO A 65 31.51 -42.77 13.20
CA PRO A 65 32.64 -42.06 12.61
C PRO A 65 33.91 -42.24 13.45
N GLY A 66 35.03 -42.52 12.78
CA GLY A 66 36.37 -42.66 13.38
C GLY A 66 36.93 -41.38 14.01
N PRO A 67 38.04 -41.48 14.75
CA PRO A 67 38.52 -40.41 15.62
C PRO A 67 39.18 -39.29 14.81
N SER A 68 38.51 -38.13 14.73
CA SER A 68 39.13 -36.88 14.28
C SER A 68 39.42 -35.98 15.50
N PRO A 69 40.59 -35.32 15.57
CA PRO A 69 41.01 -34.55 16.74
C PRO A 69 40.30 -33.19 16.89
N PHE A 70 39.39 -32.84 15.98
CA PHE A 70 38.60 -31.60 16.03
C PHE A 70 37.13 -31.88 15.70
N ASN A 71 36.35 -32.17 16.75
CA ASN A 71 34.92 -32.42 16.67
C ASN A 71 34.15 -31.09 16.84
N PHE A 72 33.93 -30.36 15.75
CA PHE A 72 33.10 -29.16 15.79
C PHE A 72 31.63 -29.53 15.60
N GLN A 73 30.91 -29.69 16.71
CA GLN A 73 29.44 -29.72 16.69
C GLN A 73 28.93 -28.28 16.69
N THR A 74 28.27 -27.86 15.61
CA THR A 74 27.53 -26.60 15.57
C THR A 74 26.40 -26.62 16.58
N GLN A 75 26.58 -25.93 17.72
CA GLN A 75 25.49 -25.67 18.67
C GLN A 75 24.53 -24.64 18.07
N VAL A 76 23.33 -25.10 17.70
CA VAL A 76 22.21 -24.22 17.38
C VAL A 76 21.67 -23.66 18.71
N ILE A 77 21.84 -22.36 18.94
CA ILE A 77 21.29 -21.69 20.12
C ILE A 77 19.77 -21.64 19.96
N SER A 78 19.06 -22.57 20.60
CA SER A 78 17.60 -22.54 20.72
C SER A 78 17.20 -21.61 21.88
N THR A 79 16.19 -20.76 21.66
CA THR A 79 15.72 -19.77 22.63
C THR A 79 14.73 -20.36 23.64
N SER A 80 15.04 -21.54 24.17
CA SER A 80 14.22 -22.21 25.18
C SER A 80 15.09 -22.60 26.39
N PRO A 81 14.62 -22.44 27.64
CA PRO A 81 15.49 -22.54 28.81
C PRO A 81 15.84 -23.99 29.11
N VAL A 82 17.09 -24.37 28.87
CA VAL A 82 17.65 -25.67 29.28
C VAL A 82 18.16 -25.58 30.71
N LYS A 83 17.59 -26.39 31.62
CA LYS A 83 18.13 -26.62 32.97
C LYS A 83 19.44 -27.40 32.85
N SER A 84 20.58 -26.74 33.02
CA SER A 84 21.88 -27.41 33.19
C SER A 84 22.15 -27.64 34.68
N ASN A 85 21.92 -28.86 35.16
CA ASN A 85 22.53 -29.37 36.39
C ASN A 85 23.91 -29.92 36.04
N ILE A 86 24.94 -29.06 36.02
CA ILE A 86 26.32 -29.52 36.14
C ILE A 86 27.17 -28.38 36.73
N GLY A 87 27.91 -28.68 37.79
CA GLY A 87 28.84 -27.74 38.42
C GLY A 87 28.32 -27.04 39.68
N GLN A 88 27.95 -27.82 40.69
CA GLN A 88 27.92 -27.34 42.07
C GLN A 88 29.30 -26.85 42.50
N ARG A 89 29.56 -25.57 42.28
CA ARG A 89 30.40 -24.73 43.15
C ARG A 89 29.56 -23.52 43.53
N ARG A 90 28.91 -23.62 44.69
CA ARG A 90 28.14 -22.57 45.35
C ARG A 90 29.04 -21.35 45.62
N GLY A 91 29.22 -20.51 44.61
CA GLY A 91 29.47 -19.09 44.83
C GLY A 91 28.15 -18.46 45.25
N HIS A 92 27.89 -18.38 46.56
CA HIS A 92 26.79 -17.59 47.08
C HIS A 92 26.92 -16.17 46.52
N ARG A 93 26.03 -15.78 45.61
CA ARG A 93 25.85 -14.38 45.22
C ARG A 93 25.33 -13.63 46.44
N TYR A 94 26.26 -13.15 47.26
CA TYR A 94 25.96 -12.21 48.32
C TYR A 94 25.72 -10.83 47.70
N LYS A 95 24.55 -10.62 47.09
CA LYS A 95 24.04 -9.26 46.78
C LYS A 95 23.49 -8.54 48.01
N HIS A 96 23.52 -9.19 49.17
CA HIS A 96 22.93 -8.71 50.42
C HIS A 96 23.87 -8.76 51.63
N SER A 97 25.16 -9.11 51.47
CA SER A 97 26.10 -8.95 52.59
C SER A 97 26.68 -7.53 52.59
N SER A 98 26.67 -6.91 53.76
CA SER A 98 27.17 -5.56 54.03
C SER A 98 28.66 -5.36 53.74
N ILE A 99 29.41 -6.44 53.48
CA ILE A 99 30.83 -6.41 53.09
C ILE A 99 31.01 -6.41 51.56
N SER A 100 29.99 -6.81 50.77
CA SER A 100 30.06 -6.76 49.29
C SER A 100 29.74 -5.37 48.72
N ALA A 101 28.99 -4.55 49.47
CA ALA A 101 28.69 -3.16 49.12
C ALA A 101 29.96 -2.26 49.06
N GLN A 102 31.03 -2.63 49.77
CA GLN A 102 32.24 -1.81 49.90
C GLN A 102 33.28 -2.05 48.79
N HIS A 103 33.14 -3.15 48.02
CA HIS A 103 33.98 -3.47 46.86
C HIS A 103 33.26 -3.34 45.50
N GLN A 104 32.02 -2.86 45.48
CA GLN A 104 31.34 -2.46 44.24
C GLN A 104 31.85 -1.10 43.77
N ILE A 105 33.04 -1.10 43.17
CA ILE A 105 33.63 0.04 42.45
C ILE A 105 32.75 0.44 41.24
N PHE A 106 31.91 -0.46 40.75
CA PHE A 106 30.83 -0.13 39.83
C PHE A 106 29.54 0.10 40.60
N GLN A 107 29.29 1.37 40.89
CA GLN A 107 27.97 1.84 41.26
C GLN A 107 27.04 1.58 40.07
N GLU A 108 26.06 0.68 40.22
CA GLU A 108 25.03 0.50 39.20
C GLU A 108 24.39 1.88 38.94
N PRO A 109 24.31 2.34 37.68
CA PRO A 109 23.74 3.64 37.39
C PRO A 109 22.35 3.71 38.04
N PRO A 110 22.03 4.82 38.74
CA PRO A 110 20.76 4.94 39.43
C PRO A 110 19.63 4.56 38.48
N PRO A 111 18.68 3.70 38.91
CA PRO A 111 17.67 3.14 38.04
C PRO A 111 16.95 4.29 37.34
N ARG A 112 17.12 4.36 36.01
CA ARG A 112 16.55 5.43 35.20
C ARG A 112 15.04 5.43 35.46
N PRO A 113 14.43 6.58 35.82
CA PRO A 113 13.00 6.65 36.02
C PRO A 113 12.27 6.05 34.81
N PRO A 114 11.17 5.31 35.04
CA PRO A 114 10.47 4.63 33.96
C PRO A 114 10.16 5.64 32.86
N PRO A 115 10.41 5.30 31.58
CA PRO A 115 10.15 6.19 30.46
C PRO A 115 8.71 6.75 30.54
N VAL A 116 8.57 8.06 30.36
CA VAL A 116 7.28 8.77 30.38
C VAL A 116 6.32 8.24 29.30
N VAL A 117 6.87 7.56 28.28
CA VAL A 117 6.14 6.93 27.18
C VAL A 117 6.22 5.41 27.24
N PRO A 118 5.11 4.69 26.95
CA PRO A 118 5.11 3.23 26.94
C PRO A 118 6.07 2.69 25.88
N ALA A 119 6.76 1.58 26.19
CA ALA A 119 7.72 0.95 25.29
C ALA A 119 7.05 0.46 23.98
N SER A 120 5.89 -0.16 24.08
CA SER A 120 5.04 -0.51 22.94
C SER A 120 3.58 -0.53 23.37
N LEU A 121 2.69 -0.23 22.43
CA LEU A 121 1.26 -0.41 22.61
C LEU A 121 0.83 -1.72 21.94
N PRO A 122 -0.21 -2.41 22.47
CA PRO A 122 -0.71 -3.62 21.86
C PRO A 122 -1.28 -3.31 20.46
N ILE A 123 -0.87 -4.11 19.47
CA ILE A 123 -1.39 -4.03 18.11
C ILE A 123 -2.69 -4.86 18.08
N PRO A 124 -3.82 -4.31 17.60
CA PRO A 124 -5.09 -5.01 17.61
C PRO A 124 -5.06 -6.24 16.72
N THR A 125 -5.65 -7.32 17.21
CA THR A 125 -5.99 -8.49 16.39
C THR A 125 -7.25 -8.22 15.57
N LEU A 126 -7.49 -8.98 14.49
CA LEU A 126 -8.69 -8.82 13.66
C LEU A 126 -9.99 -9.03 14.46
N THR A 127 -9.98 -9.92 15.45
CA THR A 127 -11.13 -10.19 16.31
C THR A 127 -11.42 -9.02 17.25
N GLU A 128 -10.38 -8.37 17.77
CA GLU A 128 -10.50 -7.15 18.57
C GLU A 128 -10.97 -5.97 17.71
N ALA A 129 -10.43 -5.83 16.49
CA ALA A 129 -10.87 -4.81 15.53
C ALA A 129 -12.37 -4.95 15.25
N TRP A 130 -12.84 -6.16 14.96
CA TRP A 130 -14.26 -6.43 14.72
C TRP A 130 -15.13 -6.11 15.94
N LYS A 131 -14.68 -6.47 17.15
CA LYS A 131 -15.40 -6.19 18.41
C LYS A 131 -15.44 -4.69 18.74
N SER A 132 -14.43 -3.93 18.33
CA SER A 132 -14.31 -2.49 18.57
C SER A 132 -15.24 -1.65 17.67
N MET A 133 -15.74 -2.21 16.56
CA MET A 133 -16.50 -1.45 15.57
C MET A 133 -17.83 -0.90 16.10
N GLN A 134 -17.99 0.42 15.98
CA GLN A 134 -19.28 1.08 16.19
C GLN A 134 -20.27 0.74 15.06
N LYS A 135 -21.57 0.92 15.31
CA LYS A 135 -22.63 0.63 14.31
C LYS A 135 -22.42 1.38 13.00
N ASP A 136 -22.03 2.66 13.08
CA ASP A 136 -21.80 3.48 11.88
C ASP A 136 -20.56 3.03 11.10
N GLN A 137 -19.46 2.72 11.79
CA GLN A 137 -18.24 2.19 11.17
C GLN A 137 -18.50 0.82 10.53
N ARG A 138 -19.35 -0.02 11.14
CA ARG A 138 -19.76 -1.31 10.58
C ARG A 138 -20.59 -1.17 9.33
N THR A 139 -21.52 -0.23 9.33
CA THR A 139 -22.31 0.11 8.14
C THR A 139 -21.39 0.62 7.03
N ARG A 140 -20.44 1.53 7.32
CA ARG A 140 -19.47 2.02 6.32
C ARG A 140 -18.55 0.92 5.80
N LEU A 141 -18.01 0.05 6.66
CA LEU A 141 -17.19 -1.08 6.23
C LEU A 141 -17.99 -2.01 5.32
N TYR A 142 -19.23 -2.36 5.71
CA TYR A 142 -20.10 -3.22 4.91
C TYR A 142 -20.39 -2.61 3.53
N TRP A 143 -20.79 -1.33 3.47
CA TRP A 143 -21.01 -0.64 2.20
C TRP A 143 -19.75 -0.55 1.35
N SER A 144 -18.58 -0.36 1.96
CA SER A 144 -17.30 -0.34 1.24
C SER A 144 -16.94 -1.71 0.64
N LEU A 145 -17.17 -2.80 1.38
CA LEU A 145 -16.95 -4.16 0.90
C LEU A 145 -17.96 -4.55 -0.18
N CYS A 146 -19.22 -4.12 -0.03
CA CYS A 146 -20.24 -4.28 -1.06
C CYS A 146 -19.84 -3.52 -2.34
N HIS A 147 -19.40 -2.27 -2.23
CA HIS A 147 -18.92 -1.49 -3.36
C HIS A 147 -17.70 -2.16 -4.03
N LEU A 148 -16.77 -2.69 -3.25
CA LEU A 148 -15.63 -3.46 -3.79
C LEU A 148 -16.08 -4.72 -4.53
N GLY A 149 -17.06 -5.46 -4.01
CA GLY A 149 -17.66 -6.60 -4.69
C GLY A 149 -18.33 -6.21 -6.01
N VAL A 150 -19.03 -5.08 -6.05
CA VAL A 150 -19.61 -4.53 -7.29
C VAL A 150 -18.52 -4.10 -8.27
N ALA A 151 -17.44 -3.49 -7.82
CA ALA A 151 -16.31 -3.12 -8.66
C ALA A 151 -15.64 -4.33 -9.31
N VAL A 152 -15.46 -5.41 -8.54
CA VAL A 152 -14.95 -6.71 -9.06
C VAL A 152 -15.92 -7.29 -10.09
N PHE A 153 -17.23 -7.24 -9.82
CA PHE A 153 -18.25 -7.66 -10.80
C PHE A 153 -18.17 -6.87 -12.11
N ILE A 154 -18.08 -5.54 -12.03
CA ILE A 154 -17.92 -4.67 -13.20
C ILE A 154 -16.63 -5.03 -13.94
N PHE A 155 -15.52 -5.25 -13.24
CA PHE A 155 -14.23 -5.62 -13.83
C PHE A 155 -14.35 -6.84 -14.74
N PHE A 156 -14.95 -7.94 -14.26
CA PHE A 156 -15.17 -9.15 -15.06
C PHE A 156 -16.22 -8.97 -16.17
N ARG A 157 -17.16 -8.02 -16.04
CA ARG A 157 -18.20 -7.77 -17.06
C ARG A 157 -17.79 -6.76 -18.13
N SER A 158 -16.63 -6.14 -17.98
CA SER A 158 -16.15 -5.08 -18.87
C SER A 158 -15.41 -5.61 -20.10
N GLU A 159 -15.34 -6.93 -20.26
CA GLU A 159 -14.80 -7.60 -21.44
C GLU A 159 -15.67 -7.26 -22.65
N GLY A 160 -15.14 -6.41 -23.55
CA GLY A 160 -15.77 -6.10 -24.84
C GLY A 160 -15.96 -4.61 -25.19
N SER A 161 -15.63 -3.68 -24.29
CA SER A 161 -15.48 -2.26 -24.63
C SER A 161 -14.26 -1.67 -23.92
N LEU A 162 -13.48 -0.85 -24.64
CA LEU A 162 -12.30 -0.21 -24.06
C LEU A 162 -12.70 0.84 -23.03
N ALA A 163 -13.79 1.57 -23.28
CA ALA A 163 -14.32 2.52 -22.31
C ALA A 163 -14.87 1.82 -21.07
N SER A 164 -15.58 0.68 -21.19
CA SER A 164 -16.04 -0.09 -20.04
C SER A 164 -14.88 -0.67 -19.23
N MET A 165 -13.83 -1.16 -19.89
CA MET A 165 -12.62 -1.64 -19.22
C MET A 165 -11.89 -0.52 -18.48
N ALA A 166 -11.82 0.68 -19.07
CA ALA A 166 -11.25 1.85 -18.39
C ALA A 166 -12.10 2.28 -17.18
N LEU A 167 -13.44 2.26 -17.34
CA LEU A 167 -14.36 2.58 -16.26
C LEU A 167 -14.23 1.60 -15.09
N SER A 168 -14.05 0.31 -15.36
CA SER A 168 -13.94 -0.71 -14.31
C SER A 168 -12.72 -0.49 -13.40
N HIS A 169 -11.57 -0.12 -13.96
CA HIS A 169 -10.38 0.22 -13.19
C HIS A 169 -10.61 1.46 -12.32
N LEU A 170 -11.35 2.44 -12.83
CA LEU A 170 -11.67 3.65 -12.11
C LEU A 170 -12.65 3.39 -10.94
N VAL A 171 -13.69 2.58 -11.16
CA VAL A 171 -14.62 2.12 -10.10
C VAL A 171 -13.88 1.27 -9.07
N PHE A 172 -12.96 0.41 -9.49
CA PHE A 172 -12.14 -0.40 -8.58
C PHE A 172 -11.24 0.46 -7.69
N PHE A 173 -10.60 1.48 -8.26
CA PHE A 173 -9.84 2.45 -7.47
C PHE A 173 -10.74 3.17 -6.46
N ASP A 174 -11.92 3.63 -6.89
CA ASP A 174 -12.88 4.31 -6.02
C ASP A 174 -13.30 3.42 -4.84
N ALA A 175 -13.75 2.20 -5.13
CA ALA A 175 -14.15 1.22 -4.12
C ALA A 175 -12.99 0.80 -3.20
N GLY A 176 -11.81 0.56 -3.75
CA GLY A 176 -10.60 0.22 -2.99
C GLY A 176 -10.16 1.34 -2.05
N SER A 177 -10.18 2.60 -2.53
CA SER A 177 -9.87 3.76 -1.71
C SER A 177 -10.88 3.95 -0.57
N ALA A 178 -12.16 3.70 -0.82
CA ALA A 178 -13.20 3.75 0.19
C ALA A 178 -13.07 2.64 1.24
N ALA A 179 -12.67 1.43 0.83
CA ALA A 179 -12.39 0.31 1.73
C ALA A 179 -11.18 0.59 2.63
N VAL A 180 -10.10 1.17 2.08
CA VAL A 180 -8.94 1.61 2.87
C VAL A 180 -9.34 2.71 3.86
N CYS A 181 -10.17 3.68 3.46
CA CYS A 181 -10.68 4.70 4.38
C CYS A 181 -11.48 4.09 5.53
N ALA A 182 -12.39 3.14 5.24
CA ALA A 182 -13.17 2.45 6.27
C ALA A 182 -12.26 1.63 7.21
N ALA A 183 -11.26 0.93 6.67
CA ALA A 183 -10.29 0.19 7.47
C ALA A 183 -9.50 1.11 8.42
N VAL A 184 -9.01 2.24 7.92
CA VAL A 184 -8.29 3.25 8.72
C VAL A 184 -9.16 3.84 9.82
N GLU A 185 -10.45 4.05 9.57
CA GLU A 185 -11.38 4.49 10.62
C GLU A 185 -11.56 3.45 11.73
N VAL A 186 -11.66 2.17 11.38
CA VAL A 186 -11.77 1.08 12.37
C VAL A 186 -10.48 0.95 13.17
N LEU A 187 -9.32 1.01 12.50
CA LEU A 187 -8.01 0.94 13.18
C LEU A 187 -7.75 2.17 14.05
N GLY A 188 -8.33 3.32 13.70
CA GLY A 188 -8.30 4.55 14.48
C GLY A 188 -8.98 4.47 15.86
N ASN A 189 -9.75 3.42 16.14
CA ASN A 189 -10.34 3.19 17.46
C ASN A 189 -9.30 2.78 18.52
N PHE A 190 -8.14 2.30 18.10
CA PHE A 190 -7.10 1.82 19.01
C PHE A 190 -6.07 2.91 19.31
N GLU A 191 -5.64 2.99 20.57
CA GLU A 191 -4.66 3.99 21.00
C GLU A 191 -3.36 3.92 20.19
N VAL A 192 -2.90 2.71 19.81
CA VAL A 192 -1.67 2.52 19.02
C VAL A 192 -1.70 3.25 17.68
N TRP A 193 -2.89 3.58 17.16
CA TRP A 193 -3.01 4.32 15.91
C TRP A 193 -2.52 5.76 16.05
N ARG A 194 -2.92 6.45 17.12
CA ARG A 194 -2.65 7.88 17.35
C ARG A 194 -1.57 8.17 18.38
N ARG A 195 -1.39 7.28 19.37
CA ARG A 195 -0.51 7.49 20.51
C ARG A 195 0.91 7.04 20.18
N SER A 196 1.87 7.92 20.47
CA SER A 196 3.30 7.64 20.36
C SER A 196 3.74 6.56 21.37
N SER A 197 4.59 5.64 20.93
CA SER A 197 5.30 4.65 21.76
C SER A 197 6.78 4.62 21.37
N MET A 198 7.64 3.98 22.19
CA MET A 198 9.07 3.87 21.84
C MET A 198 9.29 3.08 20.54
N ARG A 199 8.47 2.05 20.30
CA ARG A 199 8.50 1.26 19.05
C ARG A 199 7.94 2.04 17.85
N HIS A 200 6.88 2.83 18.06
CA HIS A 200 6.22 3.64 17.04
C HIS A 200 6.10 5.09 17.52
N PRO A 201 7.14 5.93 17.30
CA PRO A 201 7.20 7.30 17.82
C PRO A 201 6.07 8.21 17.33
N PHE A 202 5.51 7.94 16.16
CA PHE A 202 4.42 8.71 15.54
C PHE A 202 3.11 7.93 15.42
N GLY A 203 2.94 6.86 16.21
CA GLY A 203 1.81 5.94 16.08
C GLY A 203 1.84 5.17 14.74
N LEU A 204 0.68 4.67 14.33
CA LEU A 204 0.51 3.90 13.08
C LEU A 204 -0.16 4.70 11.95
N GLU A 205 -0.38 6.00 12.12
CA GLU A 205 -1.01 6.84 11.08
C GLU A 205 -0.23 6.84 9.75
N ARG A 206 1.08 6.55 9.76
CA ARG A 206 1.88 6.39 8.53
C ARG A 206 1.45 5.21 7.65
N VAL A 207 0.79 4.21 8.22
CA VAL A 207 0.25 3.07 7.45
C VAL A 207 -0.82 3.54 6.47
N GLU A 208 -1.59 4.57 6.83
CA GLU A 208 -2.56 5.20 5.92
C GLU A 208 -1.87 5.83 4.70
N VAL A 209 -0.77 6.55 4.92
CA VAL A 209 0.03 7.16 3.84
C VAL A 209 0.58 6.06 2.92
N LEU A 210 1.07 4.96 3.50
CA LEU A 210 1.57 3.82 2.72
C LEU A 210 0.47 3.13 1.91
N ALA A 211 -0.72 2.94 2.49
CA ALA A 211 -1.87 2.38 1.78
C ALA A 211 -2.33 3.30 0.63
N GLY A 212 -2.33 4.62 0.86
CA GLY A 212 -2.58 5.62 -0.18
C GLY A 212 -1.54 5.59 -1.31
N PHE A 213 -0.26 5.43 -0.97
CA PHE A 213 0.81 5.24 -1.95
C PHE A 213 0.60 3.96 -2.77
N ALA A 214 0.28 2.83 -2.13
CA ALA A 214 0.00 1.58 -2.83
C ALA A 214 -1.18 1.70 -3.81
N LEU A 215 -2.27 2.37 -3.41
CA LEU A 215 -3.40 2.67 -4.29
C LEU A 215 -2.98 3.55 -5.48
N SER A 216 -2.09 4.51 -5.28
CA SER A 216 -1.58 5.36 -6.39
C SER A 216 -0.76 4.57 -7.42
N ILE A 217 -0.01 3.56 -6.98
CA ILE A 217 0.70 2.64 -7.88
C ILE A 217 -0.31 1.82 -8.68
N PHE A 218 -1.34 1.27 -8.04
CA PHE A 218 -2.43 0.59 -8.75
C PHE A 218 -3.05 1.49 -9.83
N LEU A 219 -3.31 2.76 -9.50
CA LEU A 219 -3.87 3.73 -10.45
C LEU A 219 -2.93 4.02 -11.63
N LEU A 220 -1.62 4.13 -11.38
CA LEU A 220 -0.60 4.30 -12.44
C LEU A 220 -0.52 3.09 -13.37
N PHE A 221 -0.46 1.88 -12.81
CA PHE A 221 -0.47 0.65 -13.60
C PHE A 221 -1.77 0.48 -14.38
N GLY A 222 -2.92 0.80 -13.79
CA GLY A 222 -4.20 0.82 -14.51
C GLY A 222 -4.19 1.81 -15.67
N GLY A 223 -3.63 3.00 -15.50
CA GLY A 223 -3.46 3.96 -16.61
C GLY A 223 -2.54 3.42 -17.71
N PHE A 224 -1.41 2.81 -17.35
CA PHE A 224 -0.47 2.22 -18.31
C PHE A 224 -1.07 1.03 -19.07
N ASP A 225 -1.78 0.15 -18.37
CA ASP A 225 -2.50 -0.98 -18.95
C ASP A 225 -3.46 -0.51 -20.05
N LEU A 226 -4.28 0.50 -19.75
CA LEU A 226 -5.24 1.07 -20.71
C LEU A 226 -4.55 1.73 -21.91
N VAL A 227 -3.45 2.46 -21.71
CA VAL A 227 -2.66 3.03 -22.82
C VAL A 227 -2.12 1.90 -23.70
N SER A 228 -1.59 0.82 -23.12
CA SER A 228 -1.03 -0.29 -23.88
C SER A 228 -2.10 -1.02 -24.72
N HIS A 229 -3.29 -1.24 -24.16
CA HIS A 229 -4.42 -1.83 -24.87
C HIS A 229 -4.92 -0.92 -26.01
N ASN A 230 -4.98 0.41 -25.79
CA ASN A 230 -5.33 1.36 -26.86
C ASN A 230 -4.31 1.36 -28.00
N LEU A 231 -3.01 1.40 -27.67
CA LEU A 231 -1.95 1.40 -28.68
C LEU A 231 -1.97 0.13 -29.52
N LYS A 232 -2.19 -1.03 -28.88
CA LYS A 232 -2.32 -2.32 -29.58
C LYS A 232 -3.45 -2.27 -30.62
N HIS A 233 -4.65 -1.82 -30.22
CA HIS A 233 -5.78 -1.72 -31.15
C HIS A 233 -5.59 -0.68 -32.26
N LEU A 234 -4.84 0.41 -31.99
CA LEU A 234 -4.48 1.38 -33.02
C LEU A 234 -3.49 0.78 -34.03
N LEU A 235 -2.50 0.03 -33.57
CA LEU A 235 -1.52 -0.64 -34.44
C LEU A 235 -2.17 -1.76 -35.26
N GLU A 236 -3.05 -2.56 -34.65
CA GLU A 236 -3.87 -3.56 -35.36
C GLU A 236 -4.77 -2.93 -36.44
N SER A 237 -5.21 -1.68 -36.24
CA SER A 237 -6.02 -0.96 -37.23
C SER A 237 -5.20 -0.34 -38.37
N ILE A 238 -3.88 -0.25 -38.26
CA ILE A 238 -2.98 0.37 -39.26
C ILE A 238 -2.22 -0.69 -40.07
N GLY A 239 -1.92 -1.84 -39.46
CA GLY A 239 -1.28 -2.96 -40.15
C GLY A 239 -2.27 -3.74 -41.01
N ASP A 240 -2.00 -3.83 -42.31
CA ASP A 240 -2.81 -4.54 -43.33
C ASP A 240 -2.69 -6.08 -43.21
N HIS A 241 -2.64 -6.61 -41.98
CA HIS A 241 -2.55 -8.03 -41.72
C HIS A 241 -3.95 -8.57 -41.42
N GLU A 242 -4.46 -9.34 -42.40
CA GLU A 242 -5.63 -10.19 -42.25
C GLU A 242 -5.49 -11.04 -40.98
N ALA A 243 -6.35 -10.81 -40.00
CA ALA A 243 -6.32 -11.55 -38.75
C ALA A 243 -6.62 -13.02 -39.05
N HIS A 244 -5.62 -13.90 -38.96
CA HIS A 244 -5.80 -15.35 -39.11
C HIS A 244 -6.69 -16.00 -38.05
N HIS A 245 -7.23 -15.21 -37.12
CA HIS A 245 -8.37 -15.55 -36.30
C HIS A 245 -9.44 -14.48 -36.49
N GLU A 246 -10.46 -14.79 -37.29
CA GLU A 246 -11.73 -14.08 -37.31
C GLU A 246 -12.32 -14.20 -35.89
N HIS A 247 -11.96 -13.27 -35.00
CA HIS A 247 -12.84 -12.93 -33.90
C HIS A 247 -14.04 -12.28 -34.56
N LEU A 248 -15.07 -13.09 -34.83
CA LEU A 248 -16.44 -12.60 -34.91
C LEU A 248 -16.55 -11.50 -33.86
N HIS A 249 -16.73 -10.26 -34.29
CA HIS A 249 -17.21 -9.20 -33.42
C HIS A 249 -18.63 -9.61 -33.02
N GLU A 250 -18.74 -10.61 -32.14
CA GLU A 250 -19.94 -10.94 -31.42
C GLU A 250 -20.25 -9.67 -30.66
N ARG A 251 -21.18 -8.92 -31.25
CA ARG A 251 -21.65 -7.63 -30.79
C ARG A 251 -21.99 -7.84 -29.33
N VAL A 252 -21.16 -7.31 -28.43
CA VAL A 252 -21.49 -7.25 -27.02
C VAL A 252 -22.89 -6.65 -26.98
N PRO A 253 -23.90 -7.38 -26.46
CA PRO A 253 -25.25 -6.86 -26.48
C PRO A 253 -25.21 -5.51 -25.76
N ALA A 254 -25.71 -4.46 -26.40
CA ALA A 254 -25.65 -3.09 -25.87
C ALA A 254 -26.09 -3.01 -24.39
N GLY A 255 -27.01 -3.90 -23.99
CA GLY A 255 -27.46 -4.06 -22.61
C GLY A 255 -26.38 -4.42 -21.59
N THR A 256 -25.26 -5.06 -21.95
CA THR A 256 -24.16 -5.35 -21.02
C THR A 256 -23.39 -4.08 -20.65
N ILE A 257 -23.15 -3.20 -21.63
CA ILE A 257 -22.44 -1.94 -21.43
C ILE A 257 -23.32 -0.96 -20.65
N ASP A 258 -24.61 -0.91 -20.99
CA ASP A 258 -25.60 -0.14 -20.24
C ASP A 258 -25.73 -0.62 -18.78
N LEU A 259 -25.69 -1.94 -18.56
CA LEU A 259 -25.67 -2.50 -17.21
C LEU A 259 -24.42 -2.09 -16.45
N VAL A 260 -23.23 -2.19 -17.07
CA VAL A 260 -21.96 -1.78 -16.44
C VAL A 260 -22.02 -0.29 -16.04
N ALA A 261 -22.46 0.57 -16.95
CA ALA A 261 -22.59 2.00 -16.68
C ALA A 261 -23.63 2.30 -15.59
N ALA A 262 -24.81 1.67 -15.65
CA ALA A 262 -25.85 1.87 -14.64
C ALA A 262 -25.42 1.40 -13.25
N VAL A 263 -24.78 0.22 -13.17
CA VAL A 263 -24.27 -0.32 -11.90
C VAL A 263 -23.15 0.58 -11.36
N ALA A 264 -22.24 1.08 -12.21
CA ALA A 264 -21.20 2.03 -11.81
C ALA A 264 -21.79 3.36 -11.27
N ILE A 265 -22.80 3.92 -11.93
CA ILE A 265 -23.49 5.13 -11.46
C ILE A 265 -24.10 4.89 -10.08
N VAL A 266 -24.89 3.82 -9.93
CA VAL A 266 -25.58 3.52 -8.68
C VAL A 266 -24.56 3.26 -7.56
N SER A 267 -23.52 2.46 -7.82
CA SER A 267 -22.51 2.13 -6.82
C SER A 267 -21.70 3.35 -6.39
N THR A 268 -21.28 4.20 -7.33
CA THR A 268 -20.56 5.44 -7.02
C THR A 268 -21.44 6.45 -6.30
N LEU A 269 -22.72 6.60 -6.64
CA LEU A 269 -23.65 7.46 -5.90
C LEU A 269 -23.87 6.95 -4.46
N VAL A 270 -24.09 5.64 -4.28
CA VAL A 270 -24.23 5.04 -2.95
C VAL A 270 -22.95 5.22 -2.13
N SER A 271 -21.78 5.02 -2.74
CA SER A 271 -20.47 5.28 -2.13
C SER A 271 -20.35 6.74 -1.71
N ALA A 272 -20.70 7.66 -2.61
CA ALA A 272 -20.55 9.08 -2.37
C ALA A 272 -21.50 9.61 -1.28
N TYR A 273 -22.77 9.18 -1.23
CA TYR A 273 -23.69 9.61 -0.17
C TYR A 273 -23.54 8.81 1.13
N GLY A 274 -23.27 7.51 1.03
CA GLY A 274 -23.26 6.57 2.15
C GLY A 274 -21.95 6.53 2.92
N LEU A 275 -20.80 6.63 2.24
CA LEU A 275 -19.49 6.48 2.90
C LEU A 275 -18.93 7.81 3.41
N ARG A 276 -19.38 8.96 2.89
CA ARG A 276 -18.95 10.32 3.30
C ARG A 276 -17.42 10.50 3.39
N ASN A 277 -16.66 9.74 2.59
CA ASN A 277 -15.19 9.73 2.62
C ASN A 277 -14.55 10.89 1.86
N HIS A 278 -15.35 11.78 1.25
CA HIS A 278 -14.90 12.88 0.38
C HIS A 278 -13.86 13.78 1.02
N ALA A 279 -14.01 14.10 2.30
CA ALA A 279 -13.08 14.98 3.01
C ALA A 279 -11.69 14.34 3.16
N ARG A 280 -11.62 13.03 3.42
CA ARG A 280 -10.35 12.31 3.57
C ARG A 280 -9.65 12.19 2.22
N ILE A 281 -10.37 11.79 1.17
CA ILE A 281 -9.82 11.63 -0.17
C ILE A 281 -9.44 12.99 -0.78
N ALA A 282 -10.24 14.04 -0.60
CA ALA A 282 -9.88 15.39 -1.02
C ALA A 282 -8.61 15.91 -0.31
N LYS A 283 -8.45 15.59 0.99
CA LYS A 283 -7.24 15.91 1.76
C LYS A 283 -5.99 15.19 1.20
N VAL A 284 -6.13 13.94 0.75
CA VAL A 284 -5.06 13.20 0.07
C VAL A 284 -4.65 13.87 -1.25
N MET A 285 -5.62 14.37 -2.01
CA MET A 285 -5.41 14.87 -3.37
C MET A 285 -4.82 16.28 -3.43
N ARG A 286 -5.02 17.12 -2.40
CA ARG A 286 -4.63 18.55 -2.38
C ARG A 286 -5.03 19.30 -3.66
N VAL A 287 -6.16 18.93 -4.27
CA VAL A 287 -6.63 19.57 -5.52
C VAL A 287 -7.50 20.76 -5.15
N SER A 288 -6.92 21.95 -5.12
CA SER A 288 -7.64 23.19 -4.78
C SER A 288 -8.72 23.57 -5.79
N TYR A 289 -8.58 23.18 -7.06
CA TYR A 289 -9.53 23.56 -8.13
C TYR A 289 -10.91 22.88 -8.02
N LEU A 290 -10.99 21.72 -7.36
CA LEU A 290 -12.26 21.00 -7.16
C LEU A 290 -12.94 21.34 -5.83
N ALA A 291 -12.33 22.21 -5.01
CA ALA A 291 -12.88 22.61 -3.72
C ALA A 291 -14.14 23.50 -3.85
N ALA A 292 -14.36 24.12 -5.02
CA ALA A 292 -15.54 24.95 -5.30
C ALA A 292 -16.79 24.14 -5.71
N MET A 293 -16.65 22.83 -5.95
CA MET A 293 -17.75 21.94 -6.33
C MET A 293 -18.52 21.45 -5.09
N PRO A 294 -19.79 21.02 -5.23
CA PRO A 294 -20.53 20.37 -4.15
C PRO A 294 -19.72 19.23 -3.51
N SER A 295 -19.87 19.03 -2.20
CA SER A 295 -19.03 18.13 -1.38
C SER A 295 -18.96 16.68 -1.85
N VAL A 296 -19.89 16.25 -2.72
CA VAL A 296 -19.95 14.90 -3.31
C VAL A 296 -19.02 14.78 -4.54
N LEU A 297 -18.80 15.88 -5.26
CA LEU A 297 -17.94 15.97 -6.45
C LEU A 297 -16.56 16.56 -6.16
N SER A 298 -16.31 17.00 -4.93
CA SER A 298 -14.98 17.45 -4.51
C SER A 298 -13.94 16.33 -4.54
N ASN A 299 -14.37 15.07 -4.55
CA ASN A 299 -13.51 13.93 -4.86
C ASN A 299 -13.37 13.79 -6.39
N PRO A 300 -12.16 13.99 -6.96
CA PRO A 300 -11.94 13.88 -8.41
C PRO A 300 -12.33 12.52 -8.97
N PHE A 301 -12.18 11.44 -8.19
CA PHE A 301 -12.45 10.08 -8.67
C PHE A 301 -13.94 9.81 -8.81
N HIS A 302 -14.77 10.21 -7.84
CA HIS A 302 -16.23 10.09 -8.00
C HIS A 302 -16.74 10.92 -9.16
N PHE A 303 -16.23 12.15 -9.34
CA PHE A 303 -16.59 12.98 -10.49
C PHE A 303 -16.23 12.29 -11.80
N LEU A 304 -15.00 11.79 -11.92
CA LEU A 304 -14.50 11.12 -13.12
C LEU A 304 -15.33 9.86 -13.44
N THR A 305 -15.61 9.03 -12.42
CA THR A 305 -16.42 7.82 -12.56
C THR A 305 -17.83 8.13 -12.98
N LEU A 306 -18.52 9.08 -12.33
CA LEU A 306 -19.89 9.45 -12.68
C LEU A 306 -19.96 10.07 -14.09
N PHE A 307 -19.05 10.99 -14.41
CA PHE A 307 -19.01 11.63 -15.72
C PHE A 307 -18.85 10.61 -16.85
N PHE A 308 -17.84 9.73 -16.75
CA PHE A 308 -17.62 8.73 -17.79
C PHE A 308 -18.65 7.61 -17.79
N SER A 309 -19.24 7.24 -16.65
CA SER A 309 -20.34 6.27 -16.64
C SER A 309 -21.57 6.80 -17.38
N VAL A 310 -21.93 8.08 -17.18
CA VAL A 310 -23.02 8.71 -17.94
C VAL A 310 -22.68 8.77 -19.42
N LEU A 311 -21.45 9.15 -19.76
CA LEU A 311 -21.02 9.18 -21.16
C LEU A 311 -21.07 7.79 -21.81
N ILE A 312 -20.70 6.74 -21.07
CA ILE A 312 -20.77 5.34 -21.50
C ILE A 312 -22.22 4.86 -21.65
N ALA A 313 -23.13 5.24 -20.77
CA ALA A 313 -24.56 4.94 -20.92
C ALA A 313 -25.20 5.64 -22.14
N LEU A 314 -24.59 6.72 -22.65
CA LEU A 314 -25.08 7.42 -23.83
C LEU A 314 -24.55 6.84 -25.15
N LEU A 315 -23.46 6.05 -25.12
CA LEU A 315 -22.82 5.48 -26.31
C LEU A 315 -23.79 4.71 -27.22
N PRO A 316 -24.70 3.85 -26.70
CA PRO A 316 -25.60 3.06 -27.55
C PRO A 316 -26.62 3.86 -28.37
N PHE A 317 -26.84 5.14 -28.06
CA PHE A 317 -27.73 6.02 -28.81
C PHE A 317 -27.09 6.62 -30.07
N PHE A 318 -25.78 6.42 -30.27
CA PHE A 318 -25.04 6.94 -31.40
C PHE A 318 -24.85 5.92 -32.52
N SER A 319 -24.48 6.40 -33.71
CA SER A 319 -24.14 5.53 -34.84
C SER A 319 -22.95 4.62 -34.52
N ILE A 320 -22.86 3.46 -35.19
CA ILE A 320 -21.81 2.44 -34.96
C ILE A 320 -20.39 3.02 -35.14
N PHE A 321 -20.21 3.89 -36.14
CA PHE A 321 -18.92 4.54 -36.38
C PHE A 321 -18.56 5.52 -35.26
N LEU A 322 -19.52 6.33 -34.81
CA LEU A 322 -19.29 7.27 -33.72
C LEU A 322 -19.06 6.53 -32.40
N TYR A 323 -19.74 5.42 -32.17
CA TYR A 323 -19.59 4.55 -31.01
C TYR A 323 -18.15 4.04 -30.87
N THR A 324 -17.58 3.41 -31.91
CA THR A 324 -16.24 2.81 -31.83
C THR A 324 -15.15 3.87 -31.67
N TRP A 325 -15.32 5.02 -32.33
CA TRP A 325 -14.40 6.14 -32.18
C TRP A 325 -14.46 6.75 -30.77
N LEU A 326 -15.67 6.96 -30.25
CA LEU A 326 -15.89 7.56 -28.94
C LEU A 326 -15.47 6.63 -27.80
N ASP A 327 -15.66 5.31 -27.94
CA ASP A 327 -15.18 4.30 -26.99
C ASP A 327 -13.65 4.39 -26.79
N ARG A 328 -12.90 4.47 -27.89
CA ARG A 328 -11.44 4.67 -27.87
C ARG A 328 -11.04 6.00 -27.26
N LEU A 329 -11.72 7.09 -27.66
CA LEU A 329 -11.44 8.41 -27.13
C LEU A 329 -11.66 8.46 -25.60
N ILE A 330 -12.80 7.93 -25.13
CA ILE A 330 -13.11 7.87 -23.70
C ILE A 330 -12.07 7.06 -22.95
N CYS A 331 -11.71 5.88 -23.48
CA CYS A 331 -10.67 5.06 -22.88
C CYS A 331 -9.34 5.82 -22.76
N ALA A 332 -8.91 6.50 -23.83
CA ALA A 332 -7.69 7.30 -23.84
C ALA A 332 -7.73 8.45 -22.83
N VAL A 333 -8.86 9.17 -22.72
CA VAL A 333 -9.02 10.26 -21.75
C VAL A 333 -9.01 9.72 -20.32
N ILE A 334 -9.69 8.61 -20.04
CA ILE A 334 -9.66 7.95 -18.72
C ILE A 334 -8.23 7.53 -18.38
N ALA A 335 -7.50 6.93 -19.32
CA ALA A 335 -6.12 6.49 -19.09
C ALA A 335 -5.18 7.65 -18.74
N VAL A 336 -5.26 8.77 -19.48
CA VAL A 336 -4.49 9.99 -19.17
C VAL A 336 -4.89 10.59 -17.82
N ALA A 337 -6.17 10.60 -17.50
CA ALA A 337 -6.65 11.08 -16.20
C ALA A 337 -6.15 10.19 -15.05
N MET A 338 -6.24 8.86 -15.17
CA MET A 338 -5.72 7.91 -14.20
C MET A 338 -4.21 8.05 -14.02
N PHE A 339 -3.45 8.15 -15.12
CA PHE A 339 -2.00 8.31 -15.05
C PHE A 339 -1.61 9.62 -14.37
N SER A 340 -2.17 10.76 -14.79
CA SER A 340 -1.85 12.07 -14.22
C SER A 340 -2.25 12.20 -12.74
N LEU A 341 -3.44 11.74 -12.37
CA LEU A 341 -3.87 11.71 -10.97
C LEU A 341 -3.02 10.72 -10.16
N GLY A 342 -2.72 9.55 -10.71
CA GLY A 342 -1.84 8.54 -10.11
C GLY A 342 -0.45 9.09 -9.82
N THR A 343 0.18 9.77 -10.78
CA THR A 343 1.50 10.40 -10.59
C THR A 343 1.43 11.47 -9.51
N ARG A 344 0.40 12.31 -9.53
CA ARG A 344 0.22 13.37 -8.53
C ARG A 344 0.10 12.79 -7.11
N VAL A 345 -0.72 11.76 -6.92
CA VAL A 345 -0.88 11.09 -5.61
C VAL A 345 0.41 10.38 -5.23
N ALA A 346 1.05 9.65 -6.15
CA ALA A 346 2.29 8.92 -5.89
C ALA A 346 3.41 9.85 -5.42
N ILE A 347 3.57 11.02 -6.06
CA ILE A 347 4.55 12.02 -5.63
C ILE A 347 4.18 12.61 -4.27
N ALA A 348 2.92 13.00 -4.06
CA ALA A 348 2.48 13.59 -2.79
C ALA A 348 2.65 12.63 -1.60
N GLN A 349 2.24 11.37 -1.76
CA GLN A 349 2.39 10.32 -0.75
C GLN A 349 3.84 9.88 -0.60
N GLY A 350 4.56 9.73 -1.71
CA GLY A 350 5.98 9.37 -1.75
C GLY A 350 6.83 10.38 -0.99
N LEU A 351 6.63 11.68 -1.20
CA LEU A 351 7.34 12.73 -0.45
C LEU A 351 7.06 12.65 1.05
N MET A 352 5.82 12.36 1.46
CA MET A 352 5.51 12.13 2.88
C MET A 352 6.22 10.89 3.44
N LEU A 353 6.34 9.80 2.66
CA LEU A 353 7.10 8.61 3.06
C LEU A 353 8.61 8.86 3.12
N LEU A 354 9.13 9.69 2.21
CA LEU A 354 10.54 10.11 2.16
C LEU A 354 10.91 11.14 3.24
N MET A 355 9.99 11.51 4.13
CA MET A 355 10.22 12.55 5.14
C MET A 355 10.58 13.89 4.50
N SER A 356 9.80 14.31 3.51
CA SER A 356 9.92 15.63 2.89
C SER A 356 8.64 16.44 3.08
N TYR A 357 8.77 17.76 3.03
CA TYR A 357 7.63 18.68 3.07
C TYR A 357 7.14 18.98 1.66
N GLY A 358 6.01 18.38 1.28
CA GLY A 358 5.32 18.62 0.00
C GLY A 358 4.07 19.52 0.11
N GLY A 359 3.97 20.33 1.18
CA GLY A 359 2.79 21.17 1.49
C GLY A 359 2.62 22.37 0.55
N ASN A 360 1.80 23.33 0.95
CA ASN A 360 1.51 24.51 0.12
C ASN A 360 2.80 25.28 -0.20
N ASN A 361 3.07 25.53 -1.48
CA ASN A 361 4.33 26.08 -2.00
C ASN A 361 5.61 25.25 -1.75
N GLY A 362 5.50 24.02 -1.23
CA GLY A 362 6.59 23.07 -1.09
C GLY A 362 7.87 23.67 -0.49
N SER A 363 8.99 23.49 -1.19
CA SER A 363 10.29 24.04 -0.79
C SER A 363 10.33 25.57 -0.78
N ALA A 364 9.61 26.25 -1.69
CA ALA A 364 9.58 27.71 -1.75
C ALA A 364 8.93 28.31 -0.49
N GLY A 365 7.87 27.67 0.04
CA GLY A 365 7.26 28.05 1.32
C GLY A 365 8.25 27.94 2.47
N VAL A 366 9.00 26.83 2.54
CA VAL A 366 10.04 26.62 3.56
C VAL A 366 11.15 27.67 3.44
N SER A 367 11.65 27.93 2.23
CA SER A 367 12.67 28.95 2.00
C SER A 367 12.22 30.37 2.40
N PHE A 368 10.96 30.71 2.16
CA PHE A 368 10.40 31.98 2.61
C PHE A 368 10.39 32.10 4.14
N VAL A 369 9.95 31.05 4.83
CA VAL A 369 9.93 31.03 6.31
C VAL A 369 11.34 31.09 6.88
N LEU A 370 12.30 30.38 6.29
CA LEU A 370 13.70 30.46 6.72
C LEU A 370 14.26 31.87 6.58
N ARG A 371 13.98 32.55 5.47
CA ARG A 371 14.38 33.95 5.26
C ARG A 371 13.73 34.90 6.27
N GLU A 372 12.47 34.67 6.63
CA GLU A 372 11.77 35.47 7.65
C GLU A 372 12.38 35.21 9.05
N ILE A 373 12.79 33.98 9.36
CA ILE A 373 13.52 33.66 10.60
C ILE A 373 14.90 34.33 10.64
N GLU A 374 15.66 34.31 9.54
CA GLU A 374 16.97 34.98 9.43
C GLU A 374 16.88 36.51 9.52
N SER A 375 15.71 37.09 9.24
CA SER A 375 15.50 38.54 9.36
C SER A 375 15.34 39.04 10.79
N GLU A 376 15.21 38.13 11.76
CA GLU A 376 15.06 38.47 13.17
C GLU A 376 16.36 38.99 13.76
N SER A 377 16.33 40.14 14.44
CA SER A 377 17.54 40.78 15.01
C SER A 377 18.33 39.95 16.04
N ALA A 378 17.69 38.91 16.57
CA ALA A 378 18.30 37.98 17.52
C ALA A 378 19.03 36.81 16.84
N VAL A 379 18.70 36.54 15.58
CA VAL A 379 19.22 35.41 14.81
C VAL A 379 20.39 35.90 13.97
N GLU A 380 21.55 35.27 14.10
CA GLU A 380 22.71 35.54 13.25
C GLU A 380 22.63 34.76 11.95
N ARG A 381 22.32 33.46 12.07
CA ARG A 381 22.09 32.56 10.93
C ARG A 381 21.35 31.29 11.35
N VAL A 382 20.78 30.60 10.37
CA VAL A 382 20.22 29.24 10.55
C VAL A 382 21.27 28.22 10.07
N ASP A 383 21.79 27.39 10.99
CA ASP A 383 22.84 26.42 10.68
C ASP A 383 22.28 25.16 10.00
N GLU A 384 21.16 24.65 10.52
CA GLU A 384 20.46 23.49 9.96
C GLU A 384 18.96 23.69 10.05
N ALA A 385 18.25 23.26 8.99
CA ALA A 385 16.80 23.38 8.89
C ALA A 385 16.24 22.13 8.21
N GLN A 386 15.40 21.40 8.93
CA GLN A 386 14.77 20.19 8.42
C GLN A 386 13.25 20.27 8.62
N PHE A 387 12.51 20.20 7.51
CA PHE A 387 11.06 20.29 7.49
C PHE A 387 10.50 19.07 6.79
N TRP A 388 9.57 18.39 7.43
CA TRP A 388 8.92 17.24 6.81
C TRP A 388 7.53 16.98 7.34
N GLN A 389 6.75 16.26 6.55
CA GLN A 389 5.43 15.81 6.95
C GLN A 389 5.47 14.34 7.36
N VAL A 390 4.97 14.04 8.56
CA VAL A 390 4.99 12.71 9.14
C VAL A 390 3.80 11.90 8.65
N HIS A 391 2.61 12.50 8.73
CA HIS A 391 1.33 11.98 8.25
C HIS A 391 0.37 13.17 8.03
N TYR A 392 -0.87 12.92 7.63
CA TYR A 392 -1.82 13.97 7.22
C TYR A 392 -2.16 15.02 8.28
N SER A 393 -1.92 14.74 9.56
CA SER A 393 -2.25 15.61 10.69
C SER A 393 -1.02 16.16 11.43
N LEU A 394 0.19 15.71 11.09
CA LEU A 394 1.42 16.11 11.77
C LEU A 394 2.55 16.46 10.80
N CYS A 395 3.07 17.67 10.95
CA CYS A 395 4.31 18.14 10.35
C CYS A 395 5.35 18.40 11.45
N MET A 396 6.62 18.27 11.09
CA MET A 396 7.74 18.56 11.97
C MET A 396 8.70 19.57 11.35
N ALA A 397 9.23 20.43 12.20
CA ALA A 397 10.29 21.37 11.87
C ALA A 397 11.38 21.27 12.94
N ASN A 398 12.61 20.97 12.52
CA ASN A 398 13.77 20.95 13.39
C ASN A 398 14.77 21.98 12.87
N LEU A 399 15.12 22.93 13.73
CA LEU A 399 16.01 24.04 13.39
C LEU A 399 17.15 24.13 14.39
N LYS A 400 18.36 24.34 13.87
CA LYS A 400 19.52 24.77 14.63
C LYS A 400 19.84 26.21 14.24
N ILE A 401 19.84 27.09 15.23
CA ILE A 401 19.95 28.54 15.00
C ILE A 401 21.09 29.09 15.85
N SER A 402 21.96 29.86 15.20
CA SER A 402 23.01 30.65 15.84
C SER A 402 22.46 32.02 16.23
N ILE A 403 22.68 32.41 17.49
CA ILE A 403 22.06 33.60 18.10
C ILE A 403 23.12 34.62 18.47
N CYS A 404 22.81 35.90 18.23
CA CYS A 404 23.59 37.04 18.65
C CYS A 404 23.86 37.05 20.18
N LYS A 405 25.06 37.47 20.59
CA LYS A 405 25.41 37.57 22.02
C LYS A 405 24.56 38.64 22.72
N GLY A 406 24.25 38.41 24.00
CA GLY A 406 23.62 39.42 24.87
C GLY A 406 22.10 39.33 25.01
N TYR A 407 21.46 38.30 24.47
CA TYR A 407 20.04 38.02 24.74
C TYR A 407 19.87 37.21 26.03
N ASP A 408 18.89 37.58 26.84
CA ASP A 408 18.51 36.86 28.05
C ASP A 408 17.63 35.64 27.73
N GLU A 409 17.64 34.64 28.62
CA GLU A 409 16.84 33.41 28.48
C GLU A 409 15.35 33.69 28.22
N THR A 410 14.79 34.73 28.84
CA THR A 410 13.38 35.13 28.64
C THR A 410 13.12 35.59 27.20
N SER A 411 14.04 36.35 26.61
CA SER A 411 13.94 36.78 25.20
C SER A 411 14.15 35.61 24.24
N LEU A 412 15.01 34.65 24.58
CA LEU A 412 15.18 33.42 23.80
C LEU A 412 13.92 32.55 23.80
N MET A 413 13.25 32.41 24.95
CA MET A 413 11.96 31.71 25.03
C MET A 413 10.88 32.42 24.19
N LYS A 414 10.83 33.76 24.22
CA LYS A 414 9.91 34.55 23.37
C LYS A 414 10.21 34.35 21.88
N LEU A 415 11.49 34.34 21.50
CA LEU A 415 11.93 34.06 20.13
C LEU A 415 11.50 32.66 19.69
N ARG A 416 11.69 31.64 20.54
CA ARG A 416 11.28 30.26 20.25
C ARG A 416 9.78 30.16 19.97
N ASN A 417 8.96 30.79 20.80
CA ASN A 417 7.50 30.81 20.62
C ASN A 417 7.12 31.54 19.33
N ARG A 418 7.75 32.69 19.05
CA ARG A 418 7.49 33.46 17.82
C ARG A 418 7.85 32.69 16.56
N ILE A 419 9.00 32.02 16.51
CA ILE A 419 9.41 31.18 15.37
C ILE A 419 8.44 30.01 15.20
N SER A 420 8.02 29.37 16.30
CA SER A 420 7.06 28.27 16.25
C SER A 420 5.71 28.71 15.69
N LEU A 421 5.21 29.87 16.12
CA LEU A 421 3.98 30.48 15.59
C LEU A 421 4.14 30.91 14.14
N LEU A 422 5.30 31.43 13.75
CA LEU A 422 5.59 31.82 12.37
C LEU A 422 5.50 30.62 11.43
N ILE A 423 6.16 29.52 11.77
CA ILE A 423 6.11 28.26 11.00
C ILE A 423 4.66 27.77 10.89
N GLN A 424 3.93 27.75 12.01
CA GLN A 424 2.52 27.33 12.03
C GLN A 424 1.63 28.22 11.15
N ASN A 425 1.81 29.54 11.20
CA ASN A 425 0.99 30.49 10.46
C ASN A 425 1.30 30.50 8.95
N ARG A 426 2.56 30.28 8.57
CA ARG A 426 3.02 30.35 7.17
C ARG A 426 2.90 29.01 6.44
N LEU A 427 3.25 27.91 7.10
CA LEU A 427 3.26 26.56 6.49
C LEU A 427 2.05 25.70 6.90
N GLY A 428 1.30 26.11 7.92
CA GLY A 428 0.01 25.51 8.25
C GLY A 428 -1.12 25.99 7.33
N GLU A 429 -2.22 25.25 7.33
CA GLU A 429 -3.46 25.70 6.72
C GLU A 429 -4.02 26.79 7.65
N GLY A 430 -4.11 28.04 7.17
CA GLY A 430 -4.37 29.23 8.00
C GLY A 430 -5.55 29.09 8.97
N TYR A 431 -5.51 29.90 10.03
CA TYR A 431 -6.55 29.92 11.06
C TYR A 431 -7.94 30.15 10.42
N GLY A 432 -8.87 29.21 10.59
CA GLY A 432 -10.24 29.29 10.08
C GLY A 432 -10.54 28.48 8.80
N THR A 433 -9.54 27.91 8.12
CA THR A 433 -9.75 27.13 6.88
C THR A 433 -10.07 25.64 7.09
N GLY A 434 -10.36 25.20 8.33
CA GLY A 434 -10.75 23.82 8.64
C GLY A 434 -9.62 22.77 8.60
N GLY A 435 -8.39 23.22 8.34
CA GLY A 435 -7.19 22.40 8.28
C GLY A 435 -6.53 22.19 9.64
N ASN A 436 -6.70 21.02 10.26
CA ASN A 436 -6.05 20.70 11.54
C ASN A 436 -4.70 19.98 11.32
N ILE A 437 -3.75 20.66 10.66
CA ILE A 437 -2.36 20.17 10.56
C ILE A 437 -1.59 20.71 11.76
N ARG A 438 -1.20 19.81 12.66
CA ARG A 438 -0.36 20.13 13.82
C ARG A 438 1.09 20.23 13.39
N TRP A 439 1.79 21.25 13.89
CA TRP A 439 3.24 21.38 13.73
C TRP A 439 3.94 21.15 15.06
N GLU A 440 4.87 20.21 15.08
CA GLU A 440 5.83 20.04 16.17
C GLU A 440 7.16 20.68 15.78
N VAL A 441 7.58 21.68 16.56
CA VAL A 441 8.73 22.52 16.25
C VAL A 441 9.78 22.35 17.34
N THR A 442 10.96 21.89 16.95
CA THR A 442 12.13 21.78 17.83
C THR A 442 13.17 22.80 17.40
N LEU A 443 13.53 23.70 18.31
CA LEU A 443 14.64 24.63 18.12
C LEU A 443 15.79 24.25 19.03
N GLU A 444 16.97 24.09 18.43
CA GLU A 444 18.25 24.14 19.13
C GLU A 444 18.84 25.52 18.90
N MET A 445 19.14 26.20 20.00
CA MET A 445 19.61 27.58 20.02
C MET A 445 21.05 27.58 20.53
N ARG A 446 22.00 27.99 19.70
CA ARG A 446 23.41 28.07 20.07
C ARG A 446 23.84 29.54 20.09
N SER A 447 24.34 29.98 21.23
CA SER A 447 25.20 31.17 21.26
C SER A 447 26.61 30.72 20.94
N ASP A 448 27.29 31.36 20.00
CA ASP A 448 28.72 31.09 19.79
C ASP A 448 29.48 31.45 21.08
N ALA A 449 29.78 30.42 21.87
CA ALA A 449 30.74 30.51 22.95
C ALA A 449 32.10 30.72 22.27
N GLY A 450 32.59 31.96 22.36
CA GLY A 450 33.84 32.35 21.72
C GLY A 450 34.97 31.39 22.08
N THR A 451 35.75 31.06 21.05
CA THR A 451 37.18 30.81 21.21
C THR A 451 37.87 32.04 21.77
#